data_AF-A0A5K8ABS9-F1
#
_entry.id   AF-A0A5K8ABS9-F1
#
_cell.length_a   1.000
_cell.length_b   1.000
_cell.length_c   1.000
_cell.angle_alpha   90.00
_cell.angle_beta   90.00
_cell.angle_gamma   90.00
#
_symmetry.space_group_name_H-M   'P 1'
#
loop_
_entity.id
_entity.type
_entity.pdbx_description
1 polymer ?
#
loop_
_entity_poly.entity_id
_entity_poly.type
_entity_poly.pdbx_seq_one_letter_code
_entity_poly.pdbx_strand_id
1 'polypeptide(L)'
;MLNTLINDCAEQYWKETAQSISKRMEARVMADLKGKEIDPAQVRRAFEERNREIQLRRMRRSLPGLLPREERPPFIDPDWDRRDDPVPAWVTLVHIAFMGWTIINAHYPAFFIPGILFFLGFAQVSAPYQNRIDLKPPLLVGFFLGGLVIHGGLQGWWIEPVLSNLSKIPLMLGATVLTAFNDNAAITFLSTLVPDFSDGMKYSVVAGAVVGGGLTVIANAPNPAGLSILKSHFDEEVSPGGILLAAALPTIIMWLIFLFL
;
A
#
# COMPACT_ATOMS: atom_id res chain seq x y z
N MET A 1 -10.59 11.66 -49.64
CA MET A 1 -9.48 11.97 -50.58
C MET A 1 -8.64 13.16 -50.10
N LEU A 2 -9.25 14.29 -49.68
CA LEU A 2 -8.50 15.43 -49.11
C LEU A 2 -7.88 15.13 -47.73
N ASN A 3 -8.62 14.49 -46.82
CA ASN A 3 -8.12 14.14 -45.47
C ASN A 3 -6.93 13.16 -45.48
N THR A 4 -6.90 12.24 -46.44
CA THR A 4 -5.79 11.30 -46.62
C THR A 4 -4.53 12.01 -47.12
N LEU A 5 -4.67 12.91 -48.12
CA LEU A 5 -3.54 13.69 -48.65
C LEU A 5 -2.92 14.66 -47.63
N ILE A 6 -3.75 15.27 -46.77
CA ILE A 6 -3.26 16.17 -45.71
C ILE A 6 -2.52 15.38 -44.63
N ASN A 7 -3.03 14.20 -44.25
CA ASN A 7 -2.37 13.33 -43.28
C ASN A 7 -1.02 12.80 -43.79
N ASP A 8 -0.96 12.38 -45.06
CA ASP A 8 0.27 11.89 -45.67
C ASP A 8 1.33 13.00 -45.77
N CYS A 9 0.93 14.22 -46.14
CA CYS A 9 1.82 15.38 -46.20
C CYS A 9 2.35 15.79 -44.82
N ALA A 10 1.49 15.79 -43.80
CA ALA A 10 1.88 16.11 -42.42
C ALA A 10 2.83 15.04 -41.84
N GLU A 11 2.60 13.76 -42.14
CA GLU A 11 3.45 12.66 -41.70
C GLU A 11 4.84 12.74 -42.35
N GLN A 12 4.89 13.07 -43.64
CA GLN A 12 6.12 13.23 -44.39
C GLN A 12 6.96 14.42 -43.90
N TYR A 13 6.32 15.57 -43.68
CA TYR A 13 6.98 16.76 -43.10
C TYR A 13 7.53 16.48 -41.68
N TRP A 14 6.80 15.73 -40.87
CA TRP A 14 7.26 15.32 -39.53
C TRP A 14 8.49 14.42 -39.59
N LYS A 15 8.49 13.42 -40.47
CA LYS A 15 9.64 12.51 -40.66
C LYS A 15 10.88 13.27 -41.11
N GLU A 16 10.74 14.18 -42.07
CA GLU A 16 11.83 15.02 -42.56
C GLU A 16 12.39 15.94 -41.46
N THR A 17 11.50 16.60 -40.71
CA THR A 17 11.90 17.49 -39.61
C THR A 17 12.63 16.71 -38.52
N ALA A 18 12.11 15.56 -38.10
CA ALA A 18 12.74 14.71 -37.09
C ALA A 18 14.12 14.21 -37.52
N GLN A 19 14.26 13.78 -38.79
CA GLN A 19 15.56 13.38 -39.35
C GLN A 19 16.55 14.54 -39.40
N SER A 20 16.08 15.74 -39.76
CA SER A 20 16.94 16.94 -39.80
C SER A 20 17.49 17.31 -38.41
N ILE A 21 16.64 17.23 -37.37
CA ILE A 21 17.02 17.50 -35.99
C ILE A 21 18.00 16.45 -35.49
N SER A 22 17.72 15.17 -35.76
CA SER A 22 18.61 14.06 -35.41
C SER A 22 20.01 14.25 -36.02
N LYS A 23 20.09 14.59 -37.31
CA LYS A 23 21.37 14.85 -37.99
C LYS A 23 22.13 16.04 -37.40
N ARG A 24 21.43 17.12 -37.03
CA ARG A 24 22.04 18.29 -36.38
C ARG A 24 22.60 17.94 -34.99
N MET A 25 21.86 17.15 -34.22
CA MET A 25 22.30 16.68 -32.91
C MET A 25 23.51 15.74 -33.04
N GLU A 26 23.48 14.80 -33.98
CA GLU A 26 24.60 13.91 -34.29
C GLU A 26 25.86 14.71 -34.63
N ALA A 27 25.75 15.69 -35.56
CA ALA A 27 26.88 16.52 -35.95
C ALA A 27 27.49 17.31 -34.78
N ARG A 28 26.66 17.80 -33.85
CA ARG A 28 27.13 18.48 -32.64
C ARG A 28 27.87 17.53 -31.69
N VAL A 29 27.33 16.34 -31.45
CA VAL A 29 27.99 15.32 -30.61
C VAL A 29 29.32 14.87 -31.22
N MET A 30 29.38 14.68 -32.55
CA MET A 30 30.61 14.33 -33.25
C MET A 30 31.65 15.46 -33.19
N ALA A 31 31.23 16.73 -33.19
CA ALA A 31 32.12 17.87 -33.02
C ALA A 31 32.69 17.94 -31.60
N ASP A 32 31.87 17.71 -30.56
CA ASP A 32 32.28 17.75 -29.16
C ASP A 32 33.24 16.61 -28.76
N LEU A 33 33.24 15.52 -29.53
CA LEU A 33 34.09 14.35 -29.31
C LEU A 33 35.34 14.35 -30.20
N LYS A 34 35.48 15.35 -31.08
CA LYS A 34 36.63 15.49 -31.97
C LYS A 34 37.90 15.78 -31.16
N GLY A 35 38.88 14.88 -31.22
CA GLY A 35 40.13 14.97 -30.46
C GLY A 35 40.20 14.07 -29.23
N LYS A 36 39.16 13.28 -28.94
CA LYS A 36 39.22 12.15 -28.00
C LYS A 36 39.59 10.87 -28.75
N GLU A 37 40.33 9.96 -28.13
CA GLU A 37 40.65 8.61 -28.67
C GLU A 37 39.41 7.70 -28.65
N ILE A 38 38.35 8.10 -29.36
CA ILE A 38 37.11 7.32 -29.48
C ILE A 38 36.81 7.15 -30.96
N ASP A 39 36.53 5.91 -31.37
CA ASP A 39 36.18 5.59 -32.75
C ASP A 39 34.90 6.36 -33.18
N PRO A 40 34.98 7.23 -34.21
CA PRO A 40 33.83 7.96 -34.73
C PRO A 40 32.65 7.06 -35.12
N ALA A 41 32.92 5.84 -35.61
CA ALA A 41 31.86 4.89 -35.98
C ALA A 41 31.12 4.36 -34.75
N GLN A 42 31.84 4.13 -33.64
CA GLN A 42 31.26 3.72 -32.37
C GLN A 42 30.39 4.82 -31.76
N VAL A 43 30.84 6.08 -31.81
CA VAL A 43 30.07 7.23 -31.33
C VAL A 43 28.75 7.36 -32.10
N ARG A 44 28.81 7.21 -33.43
CA ARG A 44 27.63 7.30 -34.28
C ARG A 44 26.59 6.22 -33.95
N ARG A 45 27.03 4.96 -33.78
CA ARG A 45 26.14 3.86 -33.35
C ARG A 45 25.53 4.13 -31.98
N ALA A 46 26.34 4.55 -31.00
CA ALA A 46 25.86 4.85 -29.66
C ALA A 46 24.85 6.02 -29.66
N PHE A 47 25.08 7.05 -30.48
CA PHE A 47 24.14 8.15 -30.66
C PHE A 47 22.82 7.67 -31.27
N GLU A 48 22.86 6.89 -32.34
CA GLU A 48 21.68 6.36 -33.02
C GLU A 48 20.85 5.46 -32.07
N GLU A 49 21.50 4.55 -31.35
CA GLU A 49 20.85 3.69 -30.35
C GLU A 49 20.18 4.51 -29.25
N ARG A 50 20.92 5.46 -28.66
CA ARG A 50 20.40 6.27 -27.56
C ARG A 50 19.27 7.20 -27.99
N ASN A 51 19.40 7.81 -29.17
CA ASN A 51 18.37 8.67 -29.74
C ASN A 51 17.10 7.86 -30.02
N ARG A 52 17.22 6.66 -30.59
CA ARG A 52 16.10 5.74 -30.79
C ARG A 52 15.44 5.36 -29.46
N GLU A 53 16.22 5.02 -28.44
CA GLU A 53 15.69 4.67 -27.11
C GLU A 53 14.89 5.82 -26.48
N ILE A 54 15.42 7.05 -26.56
CA ILE A 54 14.75 8.25 -26.04
C ILE A 54 13.45 8.53 -26.80
N GLN A 55 13.47 8.42 -28.13
CA GLN A 55 12.28 8.60 -28.96
C GLN A 55 11.22 7.55 -28.63
N LEU A 56 11.60 6.28 -28.52
CA LEU A 56 10.71 5.19 -28.13
C LEU A 56 10.11 5.42 -26.73
N ARG A 57 10.92 5.77 -25.73
CA ARG A 57 10.42 6.08 -24.38
C ARG A 57 9.41 7.23 -24.41
N ARG A 58 9.69 8.29 -25.17
CA ARG A 58 8.80 9.44 -25.28
C ARG A 58 7.50 9.07 -26.00
N MET A 59 7.58 8.32 -27.10
CA MET A 59 6.41 7.82 -27.84
C MET A 59 5.54 6.88 -26.99
N ARG A 60 6.14 5.94 -26.24
CA ARG A 60 5.40 5.07 -25.30
C ARG A 60 4.63 5.88 -24.26
N ARG A 61 5.16 7.03 -23.83
CA ARG A 61 4.52 7.92 -22.85
C ARG A 61 3.43 8.80 -23.46
N SER A 62 3.65 9.39 -24.63
CA SER A 62 2.74 10.39 -25.21
C SER A 62 1.70 9.80 -26.17
N LEU A 63 2.11 8.86 -27.02
CA LEU A 63 1.31 8.34 -28.15
C LEU A 63 1.58 6.83 -28.37
N PRO A 64 1.31 5.96 -27.37
CA PRO A 64 1.57 4.53 -27.49
C PRO A 64 0.82 3.87 -28.64
N GLY A 65 -0.35 4.40 -29.04
CA GLY A 65 -1.16 3.87 -30.13
C GLY A 65 -0.52 3.95 -31.53
N LEU A 66 0.45 4.85 -31.73
CA LEU A 66 1.16 5.02 -33.01
C LEU A 66 2.34 4.05 -33.16
N LEU A 67 2.76 3.38 -32.09
CA LEU A 67 3.84 2.40 -32.17
C LEU A 67 3.36 1.11 -32.87
N PRO A 68 4.27 0.37 -33.54
CA PRO A 68 4.04 -1.02 -33.92
C PRO A 68 3.63 -1.86 -32.71
N ARG A 69 2.83 -2.92 -32.92
CA ARG A 69 2.26 -3.72 -31.81
C ARG A 69 3.35 -4.30 -30.91
N GLU A 70 4.51 -4.58 -31.47
CA GLU A 70 5.68 -5.17 -30.81
C GLU A 70 6.44 -4.16 -29.92
N GLU A 71 6.36 -2.86 -30.23
CA GLU A 71 7.06 -1.80 -29.49
C GLU A 71 6.16 -1.11 -28.44
N ARG A 72 4.86 -1.42 -28.43
CA ARG A 72 3.89 -0.89 -27.47
C ARG A 72 4.17 -1.38 -26.06
N PRO A 73 3.95 -0.56 -25.02
CA PRO A 73 3.95 -1.04 -23.65
C PRO A 73 2.79 -2.03 -23.46
N PRO A 74 2.93 -3.04 -22.58
CA PRO A 74 1.79 -3.88 -22.19
C PRO A 74 0.70 -2.96 -21.63
N PHE A 75 -0.54 -3.17 -22.07
CA PHE A 75 -1.67 -2.44 -21.53
C PHE A 75 -1.93 -2.92 -20.10
N ILE A 76 -1.79 -2.01 -19.15
CA ILE A 76 -2.11 -2.23 -17.75
C ILE A 76 -3.38 -1.43 -17.48
N ASP A 77 -4.49 -2.14 -17.28
CA ASP A 77 -5.76 -1.51 -16.99
C ASP A 77 -5.67 -0.75 -15.64
N PRO A 78 -5.86 0.58 -15.60
CA PRO A 78 -5.84 1.34 -14.37
C PRO A 78 -7.00 1.01 -13.43
N ASP A 79 -8.14 0.55 -13.96
CA ASP A 79 -9.35 0.24 -13.21
C ASP A 79 -9.48 -1.26 -12.90
N TRP A 80 -8.43 -2.05 -13.13
CA TRP A 80 -8.39 -3.49 -12.85
C TRP A 80 -8.88 -3.86 -11.45
N ASP A 81 -8.53 -3.04 -10.45
CA ASP A 81 -8.86 -3.30 -9.04
C ASP A 81 -10.27 -2.82 -8.65
N ARG A 82 -11.00 -2.18 -9.59
CA ARG A 82 -12.37 -1.67 -9.40
C ARG A 82 -13.44 -2.50 -10.12
N ARG A 83 -13.06 -3.64 -10.68
CA ARG A 83 -14.02 -4.54 -11.34
C ARG A 83 -14.88 -5.26 -10.32
N ASP A 84 -16.14 -5.48 -10.69
CA ASP A 84 -17.10 -6.28 -9.93
C ASP A 84 -17.19 -7.74 -10.45
N ASP A 85 -16.21 -8.17 -11.24
CA ASP A 85 -16.16 -9.54 -11.76
C ASP A 85 -16.04 -10.54 -10.61
N PRO A 86 -16.85 -11.60 -10.59
CA PRO A 86 -16.80 -12.60 -9.53
C PRO A 86 -15.47 -13.34 -9.54
N VAL A 87 -14.79 -13.38 -8.39
CA VAL A 87 -13.56 -14.15 -8.21
C VAL A 87 -13.90 -15.66 -8.22
N PRO A 88 -13.22 -16.49 -9.04
CA PRO A 88 -13.48 -17.92 -9.06
C PRO A 88 -13.26 -18.57 -7.69
N ALA A 89 -14.19 -19.45 -7.28
CA ALA A 89 -14.19 -20.06 -5.95
C ALA A 89 -12.88 -20.81 -5.61
N TRP A 90 -12.21 -21.40 -6.60
CA TRP A 90 -10.93 -22.08 -6.38
C TRP A 90 -9.82 -21.11 -5.95
N VAL A 91 -9.81 -19.88 -6.46
CA VAL A 91 -8.84 -18.83 -6.06
C VAL A 91 -9.09 -18.45 -4.60
N THR A 92 -10.36 -18.26 -4.23
CA THR A 92 -10.79 -17.95 -2.85
C THR A 92 -10.39 -19.07 -1.89
N LEU A 93 -10.62 -20.33 -2.25
CA LEU A 93 -10.24 -21.48 -1.42
C LEU A 93 -8.72 -21.54 -1.20
N VAL A 94 -7.92 -21.26 -2.23
CA VAL A 94 -6.45 -21.20 -2.08
C VAL A 94 -6.04 -20.06 -1.16
N HIS A 95 -6.66 -18.89 -1.24
CA HIS A 95 -6.40 -17.78 -0.31
C HIS A 95 -6.70 -18.17 1.15
N ILE A 96 -7.85 -18.79 1.39
CA ILE A 96 -8.25 -19.26 2.72
C ILE A 96 -7.25 -20.32 3.23
N ALA A 97 -6.81 -21.24 2.36
CA ALA A 97 -5.81 -22.24 2.71
C ALA A 97 -4.46 -21.61 3.08
N PHE A 98 -3.97 -20.62 2.32
CA PHE A 98 -2.74 -19.89 2.66
C PHE A 98 -2.88 -19.05 3.92
N MET A 99 -4.06 -18.46 4.17
CA MET A 99 -4.35 -17.76 5.41
C MET A 99 -4.28 -18.73 6.60
N GLY A 100 -4.94 -19.89 6.50
CA GLY A 100 -4.86 -20.95 7.52
C GLY A 100 -3.43 -21.45 7.74
N TRP A 101 -2.70 -21.71 6.66
CA TRP A 101 -1.27 -22.10 6.70
C TRP A 101 -0.43 -21.06 7.45
N THR A 102 -0.65 -19.78 7.17
CA THR A 102 0.07 -18.65 7.77
C THR A 102 -0.20 -18.57 9.27
N ILE A 103 -1.46 -18.74 9.70
CA ILE A 103 -1.85 -18.73 11.12
C ILE A 103 -1.21 -19.92 11.85
N ILE A 104 -1.32 -21.13 11.31
CA ILE A 104 -0.79 -22.35 11.95
C ILE A 104 0.74 -22.27 12.06
N ASN A 105 1.42 -21.76 11.04
CA ASN A 105 2.88 -21.69 10.97
C ASN A 105 3.45 -20.33 11.41
N ALA A 106 2.66 -19.45 12.04
CA ALA A 106 3.07 -18.10 12.40
C ALA A 106 4.34 -18.04 13.29
N HIS A 107 4.60 -19.11 14.06
CA HIS A 107 5.74 -19.23 14.96
C HIS A 107 6.95 -19.94 14.33
N TYR A 108 6.85 -20.45 13.10
CA TYR A 108 7.91 -21.19 12.42
C TYR A 108 8.33 -20.47 11.13
N PRO A 109 9.30 -19.53 11.20
CA PRO A 109 9.74 -18.73 10.06
C PRO A 109 10.12 -19.55 8.82
N ALA A 110 10.69 -20.76 9.03
CA ALA A 110 11.09 -21.67 7.96
C ALA A 110 9.92 -22.16 7.08
N PHE A 111 8.70 -22.23 7.61
CA PHE A 111 7.49 -22.56 6.84
C PHE A 111 6.71 -21.33 6.40
N PHE A 112 6.73 -20.28 7.23
CA PHE A 112 6.04 -19.03 6.96
C PHE A 112 6.61 -18.31 5.74
N ILE A 113 7.93 -18.10 5.68
CA ILE A 113 8.57 -17.32 4.61
C ILE A 113 8.36 -17.99 3.25
N PRO A 114 8.67 -19.29 3.04
CA PRO A 114 8.40 -19.95 1.77
C PRO A 114 6.90 -20.03 1.44
N GLY A 115 6.03 -20.18 2.45
CA GLY A 115 4.58 -20.19 2.27
C GLY A 115 4.07 -18.88 1.67
N ILE A 116 4.52 -17.73 2.20
CA ILE A 116 4.19 -16.42 1.64
C ILE A 116 4.77 -16.25 0.23
N LEU A 117 6.02 -16.65 0.00
CA LEU A 117 6.63 -16.54 -1.33
C LEU A 117 5.89 -17.39 -2.37
N PHE A 118 5.45 -18.59 -1.99
CA PHE A 118 4.62 -19.44 -2.84
C PHE A 118 3.26 -18.79 -3.10
N PHE A 119 2.62 -18.23 -2.08
CA PHE A 119 1.37 -17.49 -2.22
C PHE A 119 1.51 -16.30 -3.20
N LEU A 120 2.61 -15.54 -3.13
CA LEU A 120 2.88 -14.46 -4.09
C LEU A 120 3.08 -14.99 -5.51
N GLY A 121 3.77 -16.12 -5.66
CA GLY A 121 3.89 -16.81 -6.95
C GLY A 121 2.53 -17.25 -7.50
N PHE A 122 1.69 -17.83 -6.64
CA PHE A 122 0.31 -18.18 -6.96
C PHE A 122 -0.49 -16.94 -7.39
N ALA A 123 -0.37 -15.83 -6.65
CA ALA A 123 -1.08 -14.60 -6.93
C ALA A 123 -0.70 -14.00 -8.30
N GLN A 124 0.59 -14.10 -8.66
CA GLN A 124 1.10 -13.70 -9.97
C GLN A 124 0.52 -14.56 -11.10
N VAL A 125 0.44 -15.89 -10.91
CA VAL A 125 -0.11 -16.81 -11.92
C VAL A 125 -1.62 -16.64 -12.09
N SER A 126 -2.33 -16.38 -10.98
CA SER A 126 -3.78 -16.20 -10.95
C SER A 126 -4.22 -14.74 -11.09
N ALA A 127 -3.29 -13.83 -11.42
CA ALA A 127 -3.55 -12.40 -11.62
C ALA A 127 -4.76 -12.09 -12.55
N PRO A 128 -5.03 -12.83 -13.65
CA PRO A 128 -6.22 -12.60 -14.47
C PRO A 128 -7.55 -12.69 -13.69
N TYR A 129 -7.58 -13.51 -12.64
CA TYR A 129 -8.79 -13.87 -11.90
C TYR A 129 -9.01 -13.07 -10.60
N GLN A 130 -8.09 -12.16 -10.22
CA GLN A 130 -8.16 -11.41 -8.96
C GLN A 130 -7.55 -10.01 -9.02
N ASN A 131 -7.84 -9.19 -8.03
CA ASN A 131 -7.28 -7.84 -7.92
C ASN A 131 -5.79 -7.90 -7.52
N ARG A 132 -5.07 -6.81 -7.78
CA ARG A 132 -3.65 -6.70 -7.45
C ARG A 132 -3.47 -6.69 -5.94
N ILE A 133 -2.45 -7.40 -5.47
CA ILE A 133 -2.08 -7.40 -4.05
C ILE A 133 -1.21 -6.17 -3.79
N ASP A 134 -1.67 -5.28 -2.90
CA ASP A 134 -0.85 -4.20 -2.37
C ASP A 134 -0.19 -4.61 -1.04
N LEU A 135 1.12 -4.89 -1.09
CA LEU A 135 1.91 -5.26 0.09
C LEU A 135 2.38 -4.04 0.90
N LYS A 136 2.26 -2.82 0.36
CA LYS A 136 2.80 -1.63 1.01
C LYS A 136 2.11 -1.33 2.36
N PRO A 137 0.78 -1.31 2.48
CA PRO A 137 0.14 -1.07 3.78
C PRO A 137 0.50 -2.14 4.83
N PRO A 138 0.42 -3.46 4.55
CA PRO A 138 0.84 -4.49 5.51
C PRO A 138 2.32 -4.40 5.92
N LEU A 139 3.22 -4.09 4.99
CA LEU A 139 4.63 -3.90 5.31
C LEU A 139 4.87 -2.70 6.22
N LEU A 140 4.17 -1.58 5.99
CA LEU A 140 4.24 -0.40 6.86
C LEU A 140 3.72 -0.72 8.28
N VAL A 141 2.64 -1.49 8.39
CA VAL A 141 2.15 -2.00 9.69
C VAL A 141 3.21 -2.89 10.35
N GLY A 142 3.87 -3.77 9.59
CA GLY A 142 4.97 -4.59 10.08
C GLY A 142 6.14 -3.76 10.62
N PHE A 143 6.56 -2.71 9.89
CA PHE A 143 7.59 -1.77 10.35
C PHE A 143 7.16 -1.00 11.61
N PHE A 144 5.89 -0.59 11.68
CA PHE A 144 5.32 0.06 12.86
C PHE A 144 5.39 -0.87 14.09
N LEU A 145 4.91 -2.11 13.96
CA LEU A 145 4.96 -3.10 15.04
C LEU A 145 6.39 -3.45 15.44
N GLY A 146 7.31 -3.61 14.48
CA GLY A 146 8.73 -3.82 14.75
C GLY A 146 9.36 -2.66 15.51
N GLY A 147 9.09 -1.42 15.08
CA GLY A 147 9.54 -0.22 15.78
C GLY A 147 8.98 -0.13 17.21
N LEU A 148 7.71 -0.47 17.38
CA LEU A 148 7.01 -0.52 18.67
C LEU A 148 7.59 -1.58 19.60
N VAL A 149 7.91 -2.79 19.11
CA VAL A 149 8.56 -3.82 19.93
C VAL A 149 9.97 -3.41 20.34
N ILE A 150 10.75 -2.82 19.41
CA ILE A 150 12.15 -2.43 19.67
C ILE A 150 12.24 -1.20 20.59
N HIS A 151 11.44 -0.17 20.37
CA HIS A 151 11.54 1.12 21.07
C HIS A 151 10.49 1.29 22.17
N GLY A 152 9.36 0.60 22.09
CA GLY A 152 8.26 0.76 23.04
C GLY A 152 8.63 0.34 24.47
N GLY A 153 9.57 -0.60 24.63
CA GLY A 153 10.12 -0.93 25.95
C GLY A 153 10.73 0.27 26.68
N LEU A 154 11.23 1.27 25.95
CA LEU A 154 11.75 2.51 26.53
C LEU A 154 10.64 3.40 27.14
N GLN A 155 9.36 3.09 26.90
CA GLN A 155 8.23 3.85 27.46
C GLN A 155 7.77 3.30 28.82
N GLY A 156 8.32 2.17 29.28
CA GLY A 156 7.93 1.55 30.55
C GLY A 156 8.06 2.49 31.76
N TRP A 157 9.11 3.32 31.81
CA TRP A 157 9.45 4.13 32.99
C TRP A 157 8.35 5.08 33.47
N TRP A 158 7.50 5.57 32.56
CA TRP A 158 6.36 6.44 32.93
C TRP A 158 5.02 5.70 32.89
N ILE A 159 4.90 4.65 32.09
CA ILE A 159 3.65 3.87 31.92
C ILE A 159 3.42 2.95 33.10
N GLU A 160 4.45 2.25 33.54
CA GLU A 160 4.40 1.31 34.66
C GLU A 160 3.82 1.95 35.93
N PRO A 161 4.33 3.10 36.43
CA PRO A 161 3.75 3.72 37.63
C PRO A 161 2.31 4.24 37.39
N VAL A 162 1.93 4.61 36.17
CA VAL A 162 0.56 5.06 35.89
C VAL A 162 -0.40 3.88 35.90
N LEU A 163 -0.06 2.80 35.20
CA LEU A 163 -0.94 1.65 35.03
C LEU A 163 -1.01 0.74 36.26
N SER A 164 0.08 0.60 37.01
CA SER A 164 0.11 -0.20 38.26
C SER A 164 -0.76 0.37 39.38
N ASN A 165 -1.01 1.68 39.37
CA ASN A 165 -1.87 2.36 40.35
C ASN A 165 -3.37 2.29 40.01
N LEU A 166 -3.75 1.76 38.85
CA LEU A 166 -5.15 1.65 38.43
C LEU A 166 -5.73 0.30 38.86
N SER A 167 -6.99 0.30 39.31
CA SER A 167 -7.76 -0.93 39.43
C SER A 167 -8.41 -1.30 38.09
N LYS A 168 -9.01 -2.51 37.99
CA LYS A 168 -9.55 -3.07 36.74
C LYS A 168 -10.44 -2.09 35.94
N ILE A 169 -11.38 -1.43 36.61
CA ILE A 169 -12.36 -0.52 35.96
C ILE A 169 -11.68 0.74 35.41
N PRO A 170 -10.95 1.54 36.22
CA PRO A 170 -10.14 2.65 35.72
C PRO A 170 -9.16 2.26 34.62
N LEU A 171 -8.55 1.07 34.71
CA LEU A 171 -7.62 0.56 33.71
C LEU A 171 -8.32 0.29 32.37
N MET A 172 -9.50 -0.35 32.39
CA MET A 172 -10.30 -0.60 31.20
C MET A 172 -10.79 0.70 30.55
N LEU A 173 -11.25 1.68 31.34
CA LEU A 173 -11.60 3.01 30.84
C LEU A 173 -10.39 3.73 30.25
N GLY A 174 -9.26 3.71 30.95
CA GLY A 174 -8.01 4.30 30.49
C GLY A 174 -7.56 3.71 29.15
N ALA A 175 -7.57 2.38 29.03
CA ALA A 175 -7.23 1.68 27.78
C ALA A 175 -8.22 2.02 26.64
N THR A 176 -9.50 2.17 26.94
CA THR A 176 -10.54 2.60 25.97
C THR A 176 -10.23 3.98 25.41
N VAL A 177 -10.00 4.95 26.30
CA VAL A 177 -9.71 6.34 25.90
C VAL A 177 -8.37 6.42 25.18
N LEU A 178 -7.32 5.78 25.70
CA LEU A 178 -6.01 5.81 25.06
C LEU A 178 -6.04 5.20 23.65
N THR A 179 -6.79 4.10 23.46
CA THR A 179 -6.96 3.49 22.13
C THR A 179 -7.82 4.33 21.20
N ALA A 180 -8.72 5.17 21.72
CA ALA A 180 -9.44 6.11 20.87
C ALA A 180 -8.49 7.10 20.15
N PHE A 181 -7.27 7.32 20.67
CA PHE A 181 -6.28 8.22 20.08
C PHE A 181 -5.03 7.51 19.54
N ASN A 182 -4.90 6.20 19.78
CA ASN A 182 -3.72 5.42 19.43
C ASN A 182 -4.14 4.08 18.82
N ASP A 183 -3.22 3.42 18.13
CA ASP A 183 -3.49 2.08 17.60
C ASP A 183 -3.70 1.05 18.73
N ASN A 184 -4.66 0.14 18.54
CA ASN A 184 -4.98 -0.88 19.55
C ASN A 184 -3.80 -1.82 19.88
N ALA A 185 -2.91 -2.08 18.91
CA ALA A 185 -1.74 -2.93 19.11
C ALA A 185 -0.70 -2.23 19.99
N ALA A 186 -0.63 -0.89 19.92
CA ALA A 186 0.20 -0.10 20.82
C ALA A 186 -0.27 -0.21 22.27
N ILE A 187 -1.56 0.02 22.54
CA ILE A 187 -2.07 -0.02 23.92
C ILE A 187 -1.98 -1.42 24.53
N THR A 188 -2.28 -2.45 23.74
CA THR A 188 -2.14 -3.85 24.20
C THR A 188 -0.68 -4.23 24.45
N PHE A 189 0.25 -3.81 23.59
CA PHE A 189 1.68 -4.00 23.84
C PHE A 189 2.17 -3.32 25.11
N LEU A 190 1.72 -2.09 25.39
CA LEU A 190 2.10 -1.37 26.61
C LEU A 190 1.71 -2.14 27.88
N SER A 191 0.61 -2.90 27.85
CA SER A 191 0.21 -3.76 28.97
C SER A 191 1.19 -4.91 29.24
N THR A 192 1.98 -5.32 28.23
CA THR A 192 3.01 -6.35 28.38
C THR A 192 4.28 -5.82 29.03
N LEU A 193 4.45 -4.50 29.10
CA LEU A 193 5.61 -3.85 29.71
C LEU A 193 5.49 -3.71 31.23
N VAL A 194 4.28 -3.85 31.79
CA VAL A 194 4.06 -3.74 33.23
C VAL A 194 4.26 -5.12 33.88
N PRO A 195 5.33 -5.32 34.67
CA PRO A 195 5.49 -6.55 35.42
C PRO A 195 4.31 -6.70 36.41
N ASP A 196 3.91 -7.93 36.70
CA ASP A 196 2.89 -8.26 37.72
C ASP A 196 1.43 -7.90 37.42
N PHE A 197 1.09 -7.58 36.17
CA PHE A 197 -0.32 -7.55 35.78
C PHE A 197 -0.99 -8.92 35.93
N SER A 198 -1.96 -9.01 36.85
CA SER A 198 -2.85 -10.18 36.96
C SER A 198 -3.63 -10.39 35.66
N ASP A 199 -4.08 -11.62 35.41
CA ASP A 199 -4.83 -11.95 34.18
C ASP A 199 -6.09 -11.10 34.01
N GLY A 200 -6.75 -10.72 35.11
CA GLY A 200 -7.89 -9.80 35.07
C GLY A 200 -7.53 -8.38 34.67
N MET A 201 -6.31 -7.91 34.97
CA MET A 201 -5.81 -6.60 34.55
C MET A 201 -5.42 -6.61 33.06
N LYS A 202 -4.76 -7.68 32.60
CA LYS A 202 -4.49 -7.90 31.18
C LYS A 202 -5.79 -7.93 30.37
N TYR A 203 -6.78 -8.68 30.85
CA TYR A 203 -8.12 -8.69 30.25
C TYR A 203 -8.72 -7.28 30.20
N SER A 204 -8.66 -6.53 31.30
CA SER A 204 -9.20 -5.15 31.36
C SER A 204 -8.57 -4.23 30.30
N VAL A 205 -7.25 -4.33 30.07
CA VAL A 205 -6.59 -3.54 29.01
C VAL A 205 -7.02 -4.00 27.63
N VAL A 206 -7.02 -5.31 27.36
CA VAL A 206 -7.41 -5.85 26.05
C VAL A 206 -8.87 -5.50 25.74
N ALA A 207 -9.78 -5.69 26.69
CA ALA A 207 -11.18 -5.32 26.56
C ALA A 207 -11.35 -3.83 26.29
N GLY A 208 -10.67 -2.98 27.06
CA GLY A 208 -10.68 -1.54 26.83
C GLY A 208 -10.14 -1.16 25.44
N ALA A 209 -9.04 -1.76 25.01
CA ALA A 209 -8.44 -1.48 23.70
C ALA A 209 -9.35 -1.92 22.54
N VAL A 210 -9.99 -3.09 22.64
CA VAL A 210 -10.95 -3.56 21.62
C VAL A 210 -12.15 -2.62 21.53
N VAL A 211 -12.70 -2.19 22.66
CA VAL A 211 -13.83 -1.27 22.72
C VAL A 211 -13.47 0.13 22.19
N GLY A 212 -12.32 0.67 22.62
CA GLY A 212 -11.85 2.00 22.21
C GLY A 212 -11.50 2.09 20.73
N GLY A 213 -11.13 0.97 20.10
CA GLY A 213 -10.80 0.90 18.67
C GLY A 213 -11.91 1.35 17.72
N GLY A 214 -13.17 1.33 18.18
CA GLY A 214 -14.32 1.80 17.39
C GLY A 214 -14.66 3.28 17.58
N LEU A 215 -14.03 3.98 18.54
CA LEU A 215 -14.50 5.30 18.98
C LEU A 215 -14.07 6.44 18.04
N THR A 216 -12.97 6.29 17.30
CA THR A 216 -12.48 7.32 16.37
C THR A 216 -11.98 6.72 15.06
N VAL A 217 -11.84 7.57 14.05
CA VAL A 217 -11.27 7.19 12.75
C VAL A 217 -9.79 6.84 12.85
N ILE A 218 -9.05 7.39 13.81
CA ILE A 218 -7.60 7.17 13.91
C ILE A 218 -7.22 5.94 14.75
N ALA A 219 -8.18 5.39 15.51
CA ALA A 219 -7.93 4.31 16.47
C ALA A 219 -7.52 2.98 15.83
N ASN A 220 -7.91 2.73 14.57
CA ASN A 220 -7.59 1.48 13.89
C ASN A 220 -7.60 1.64 12.35
N ALA A 221 -6.71 0.92 11.65
CA ALA A 221 -6.56 0.98 10.19
C ALA A 221 -7.84 0.68 9.36
N PRO A 222 -8.79 -0.17 9.80
CA PRO A 222 -10.06 -0.37 9.12
C PRO A 222 -10.98 0.86 9.14
N ASN A 223 -10.84 1.77 10.11
CA ASN A 223 -11.78 2.90 10.25
C ASN A 223 -11.57 3.94 9.12
N PRO A 224 -10.33 4.38 8.78
CA PRO A 224 -10.10 5.21 7.60
C PRO A 224 -10.45 4.52 6.28
N ALA A 225 -10.28 3.19 6.22
CA ALA A 225 -10.64 2.41 5.04
C ALA A 225 -12.17 2.36 4.85
N GLY A 226 -12.93 2.11 5.91
CA GLY A 226 -14.39 2.19 5.88
C GLY A 226 -14.89 3.59 5.51
N LEU A 227 -14.25 4.62 6.07
CA LEU A 227 -14.56 6.01 5.74
C LEU A 227 -14.28 6.33 4.27
N SER A 228 -13.18 5.85 3.68
CA SER A 228 -12.84 6.11 2.28
C SER A 228 -13.81 5.46 1.30
N ILE A 229 -14.37 4.29 1.66
CA ILE A 229 -15.43 3.61 0.89
C ILE A 229 -16.71 4.46 0.91
N LEU A 230 -17.15 4.85 2.12
CA LEU A 230 -18.40 5.58 2.31
C LEU A 230 -18.33 7.05 1.84
N LYS A 231 -17.13 7.64 1.74
CA LYS A 231 -16.95 9.04 1.31
C LYS A 231 -17.63 9.35 -0.02
N SER A 232 -17.71 8.37 -0.93
CA SER A 232 -18.39 8.52 -2.22
C SER A 232 -19.91 8.70 -2.13
N HIS A 233 -20.51 8.37 -0.98
CA HIS A 233 -21.96 8.43 -0.73
C HIS A 233 -22.36 9.63 0.16
N PHE A 234 -21.39 10.46 0.57
CA PHE A 234 -21.65 11.65 1.36
C PHE A 234 -21.35 12.90 0.53
N ASP A 235 -22.31 13.82 0.48
CA ASP A 235 -22.17 15.11 -0.23
C ASP A 235 -21.25 16.09 0.54
N GLU A 236 -21.08 15.90 1.84
CA GLU A 236 -20.28 16.75 2.75
C GLU A 236 -19.09 15.99 3.40
N GLU A 237 -18.12 16.74 3.92
CA GLU A 237 -17.02 16.16 4.71
C GLU A 237 -17.54 15.51 6.00
N VAL A 238 -17.15 14.27 6.23
CA VAL A 238 -17.57 13.53 7.44
C VAL A 238 -16.88 14.12 8.67
N SER A 239 -17.67 14.71 9.57
CA SER A 239 -17.18 15.31 10.81
C SER A 239 -16.58 14.27 11.77
N PRO A 240 -15.31 14.41 12.21
CA PRO A 240 -14.70 13.54 13.21
C PRO A 240 -15.48 13.51 14.54
N GLY A 241 -16.04 14.66 14.95
CA GLY A 241 -16.87 14.75 16.15
C GLY A 241 -18.21 14.04 15.99
N GLY A 242 -18.79 14.07 14.78
CA GLY A 242 -20.00 13.33 14.45
C GLY A 242 -19.79 11.81 14.55
N ILE A 243 -18.65 11.31 14.04
CA ILE A 243 -18.26 9.90 14.17
C ILE A 243 -18.09 9.50 15.63
N LEU A 244 -17.39 10.32 16.43
CA LEU A 244 -17.18 10.05 17.85
C LEU A 244 -18.51 9.96 18.61
N LEU A 245 -19.43 10.91 18.38
CA LEU A 245 -20.75 10.90 19.01
C LEU A 245 -21.59 9.69 18.58
N ALA A 246 -21.56 9.34 17.29
CA ALA A 246 -22.25 8.16 16.78
C ALA A 246 -21.66 6.85 17.34
N ALA A 247 -20.34 6.79 17.53
CA ALA A 247 -19.65 5.64 18.09
C ALA A 247 -19.73 5.56 19.62
N ALA A 248 -20.05 6.64 20.33
CA ALA A 248 -20.06 6.67 21.78
C ALA A 248 -21.06 5.67 22.39
N LEU A 249 -22.29 5.63 21.89
CA LEU A 249 -23.32 4.70 22.38
C LEU A 249 -22.92 3.22 22.20
N PRO A 250 -22.56 2.73 21.00
CA PRO A 250 -22.12 1.34 20.83
C PRO A 250 -20.85 1.03 21.63
N THR A 251 -19.94 2.00 21.77
CA THR A 251 -18.75 1.87 22.62
C THR A 251 -19.14 1.64 24.09
N ILE A 252 -20.07 2.43 24.64
CA ILE A 252 -20.55 2.25 26.01
C ILE A 252 -21.22 0.89 26.21
N ILE A 253 -22.06 0.46 25.26
CA ILE A 253 -22.73 -0.84 25.32
C ILE A 253 -21.69 -1.96 25.36
N MET A 254 -20.72 -1.94 24.43
CA MET A 254 -19.64 -2.93 24.39
C MET A 254 -18.76 -2.88 25.64
N TRP A 255 -18.49 -1.68 26.15
CA TRP A 255 -17.73 -1.49 27.39
C TRP A 255 -18.45 -2.17 28.57
N LEU A 256 -19.76 -1.97 28.71
CA LEU A 256 -20.56 -2.62 29.75
C LEU A 256 -20.60 -4.14 29.57
N ILE A 257 -20.73 -4.64 28.33
CA ILE A 257 -20.72 -6.09 28.06
C ILE A 257 -19.39 -6.71 28.54
N PHE A 258 -18.26 -6.13 28.17
CA PHE A 258 -16.95 -6.66 28.61
C PHE A 258 -16.68 -6.44 30.10
N LEU A 259 -17.31 -5.45 30.73
CA LEU A 259 -17.21 -5.28 32.17
C LEU A 259 -17.88 -6.44 32.93
N PHE A 260 -18.98 -6.97 32.40
CA PHE A 260 -19.76 -8.03 33.03
C PHE A 260 -19.41 -9.45 32.57
N LEU A 261 -18.58 -9.60 31.54
CA LEU A 261 -18.07 -10.88 31.01
C LEU A 261 -16.75 -11.25 31.69
#